data_AF-N9NRR0-F1
#
_entry.id   AF-N9NRR0-F1
#
_cell.length_a   1.000
_cell.length_b   1.000
_cell.length_c   1.000
_cell.angle_alpha   90.00
_cell.angle_beta   90.00
_cell.angle_gamma   90.00
#
_symmetry.space_group_name_H-M   'P 1'
#
loop_
_entity.id
_entity.type
_entity.pdbx_description
1 polymer ?
#
loop_
_entity_poly.entity_id
_entity_poly.type
_entity_poly.pdbx_seq_one_letter_code
_entity_poly.pdbx_strand_id
1 'polypeptide(L)'
;MKITKQLLEQWGACSDGKHTFSSKFPEGAEYSAVIAACDEDGHKDYRDWIFTRAFQHLEAREVVEAETVLIPKEVDKGLEPLALLDQETKSTDTIS
;
A
#
# COMPACT_ATOMS: atom_id res chain seq x y z
N MET A 1 11.56 2.96 1.02
CA MET A 1 12.02 3.73 -0.17
C MET A 1 11.79 5.18 0.16
N LYS A 2 12.84 6.01 0.13
CA LYS A 2 12.67 7.45 0.38
C LYS A 2 12.07 8.16 -0.83
N ILE A 3 10.90 8.75 -0.64
CA ILE A 3 10.26 9.64 -1.61
C ILE A 3 10.77 11.06 -1.38
N THR A 4 11.14 11.75 -2.44
CA THR A 4 11.59 13.14 -2.40
C THR A 4 10.86 13.97 -3.45
N LYS A 5 10.84 15.29 -3.29
CA LYS A 5 10.29 16.20 -4.30
C LYS A 5 10.92 15.98 -5.68
N GLN A 6 12.25 15.77 -5.72
CA GLN A 6 12.97 15.51 -6.96
C GLN A 6 12.51 14.21 -7.63
N LEU A 7 12.26 13.17 -6.84
CA LEU A 7 11.74 11.90 -7.36
C LEU A 7 10.32 12.07 -7.94
N LEU A 8 9.46 12.82 -7.25
CA LEU A 8 8.12 13.16 -7.75
C LEU A 8 8.18 13.95 -9.07
N GLU A 9 9.15 14.86 -9.22
CA GLU A 9 9.39 15.58 -10.47
C GLU A 9 9.81 14.65 -11.60
N GLN A 10 10.70 13.69 -11.32
CA GLN A 10 11.11 12.67 -12.30
C GLN A 10 9.94 11.78 -12.73
N TRP A 11 9.01 11.49 -11.82
CA TRP A 11 7.78 10.74 -12.12
C TRP A 11 6.70 11.55 -12.83
N GLY A 12 6.93 12.85 -13.04
CA GLY A 12 5.98 13.74 -13.71
C GLY A 12 4.80 14.15 -12.83
N ALA A 13 5.00 14.30 -11.52
CA ALA A 13 3.97 14.81 -10.62
C ALA A 13 3.53 16.23 -11.03
N CYS A 14 2.22 16.49 -10.95
CA CYS A 14 1.65 17.81 -11.17
C CYS A 14 2.12 18.81 -10.09
N SER A 15 1.94 20.11 -10.35
CA SER A 15 2.31 21.18 -9.42
C SER A 15 1.66 21.00 -8.05
N ASP A 16 0.37 20.66 -8.04
CA ASP A 16 -0.40 20.48 -6.80
C ASP A 16 0.11 19.29 -5.99
N GLY A 17 0.32 18.13 -6.62
CA GLY A 17 0.88 16.95 -5.94
C GLY A 17 2.26 17.21 -5.34
N LYS A 18 3.14 17.92 -6.07
CA LYS A 18 4.45 18.32 -5.55
C LYS A 18 4.34 19.31 -4.38
N HIS A 19 3.40 20.24 -4.45
CA HIS A 19 3.16 21.21 -3.38
C HIS A 19 2.63 20.52 -2.12
N THR A 20 1.57 19.72 -2.24
CA THR A 20 1.00 18.94 -1.14
C THR A 20 2.06 18.08 -0.46
N PHE A 21 2.88 17.36 -1.25
CA PHE A 21 3.98 16.57 -0.72
C PHE A 21 5.01 17.44 0.02
N SER A 22 5.51 18.50 -0.61
CA SER A 22 6.60 19.30 -0.05
C SER A 22 6.17 20.11 1.18
N SER A 23 4.89 20.45 1.29
CA SER A 23 4.32 21.11 2.46
C SER A 23 4.29 20.20 3.69
N LYS A 24 4.06 18.89 3.50
CA LYS A 24 4.04 17.90 4.60
C LYS A 24 5.42 17.28 4.85
N PHE A 25 6.22 17.10 3.79
CA PHE A 25 7.51 16.39 3.80
C PHE A 25 8.61 17.22 3.10
N PRO A 26 9.06 18.35 3.69
CA PRO A 26 10.01 19.25 3.04
C PRO A 26 11.36 18.60 2.72
N GLU A 27 11.80 17.61 3.52
CA GLU A 27 13.05 16.84 3.31
C GLU A 27 12.83 15.47 2.64
N GLY A 28 11.60 15.22 2.16
CA GLY A 28 11.12 13.91 1.77
C GLY A 28 10.76 13.02 2.96
N ALA A 29 10.23 11.84 2.67
CA ALA A 29 9.80 10.87 3.67
C ALA A 29 9.87 9.45 3.12
N GLU A 30 9.89 8.46 4.00
CA GLU A 30 9.76 7.07 3.57
C GLU A 30 8.38 6.82 2.96
N TYR A 31 8.34 5.98 1.91
CA TYR A 31 7.14 5.55 1.21
C TYR A 31 5.99 5.26 2.17
N SER A 32 6.26 4.49 3.23
CA SER A 32 5.24 4.12 4.21
C SER A 32 4.60 5.31 4.91
N ALA A 33 5.40 6.30 5.31
CA ALA A 33 4.92 7.53 5.93
C ALA A 33 4.11 8.39 4.94
N VAL A 34 4.50 8.38 3.66
CA VAL A 34 3.78 9.12 2.61
C VAL A 34 2.41 8.50 2.34
N ILE A 35 2.34 7.16 2.26
CA ILE A 35 1.08 6.44 2.08
C ILE A 35 0.17 6.63 3.29
N ALA A 36 0.69 6.49 4.51
CA ALA A 36 -0.07 6.73 5.73
C ALA A 36 -0.67 8.15 5.76
N ALA A 37 0.13 9.16 5.39
CA ALA A 37 -0.37 10.53 5.29
C ALA A 37 -1.45 10.70 4.21
N CYS A 38 -1.36 9.99 3.09
CA CYS A 38 -2.40 10.03 2.06
C CYS A 38 -3.70 9.35 2.53
N ASP A 39 -3.59 8.27 3.31
CA ASP A 39 -4.73 7.58 3.93
C ASP A 39 -5.42 8.46 4.97
N GLU A 40 -4.65 9.15 5.83
CA GLU A 40 -5.15 10.11 6.81
C GLU A 40 -5.83 11.34 6.17
N ASP A 41 -5.26 11.87 5.09
CA ASP A 41 -5.77 13.07 4.40
C ASP A 41 -6.91 12.74 3.41
N GLY A 42 -7.24 11.45 3.21
CA GLY A 42 -8.27 11.02 2.26
C GLY A 42 -7.88 11.17 0.79
N HIS A 43 -6.59 11.24 0.48
CA HIS A 43 -6.04 11.46 -0.86
C HIS A 43 -5.79 10.16 -1.62
N LYS A 44 -6.84 9.34 -1.79
CA LYS A 44 -6.75 8.01 -2.42
C LYS A 44 -6.13 8.03 -3.83
N ASP A 45 -6.54 8.97 -4.69
CA ASP A 45 -6.01 9.05 -6.07
C ASP A 45 -4.50 9.32 -6.08
N TYR A 46 -4.03 10.16 -5.16
CA TYR A 46 -2.61 10.48 -5.04
C TYR A 46 -1.82 9.31 -4.44
N ARG A 47 -2.40 8.61 -3.46
CA ARG A 47 -1.86 7.35 -2.92
C ARG A 47 -1.63 6.32 -4.02
N ASP A 48 -2.66 6.05 -4.82
CA ASP A 48 -2.63 5.05 -5.88
C ASP A 48 -1.63 5.43 -6.99
N TRP A 49 -1.52 6.73 -7.28
CA TRP A 49 -0.52 7.26 -8.20
C TRP A 49 0.91 7.04 -7.66
N ILE A 50 1.17 7.36 -6.39
CA ILE A 50 2.49 7.14 -5.76
C ILE A 50 2.85 5.66 -5.78
N PHE A 51 1.94 4.77 -5.38
CA PHE A 51 2.14 3.33 -5.43
C PHE A 51 2.54 2.89 -6.84
N THR A 52 1.76 3.28 -7.85
CA THR A 52 2.02 2.90 -9.24
C THR A 52 3.42 3.36 -9.68
N ARG A 53 3.81 4.62 -9.37
CA ARG A 53 5.12 5.14 -9.77
C ARG A 53 6.28 4.50 -9.02
N ALA A 54 6.11 4.21 -7.74
CA ALA A 54 7.13 3.57 -6.93
C ALA A 54 7.41 2.13 -7.37
N PHE A 55 6.39 1.40 -7.85
CA PHE A 55 6.47 -0.05 -8.07
C PHE A 55 6.22 -0.52 -9.51
N GLN A 56 5.97 0.36 -10.48
CA GLN A 56 5.73 -0.01 -11.90
C GLN A 56 6.84 -0.86 -12.57
N HIS A 57 8.02 -0.98 -11.96
CA HIS A 57 9.15 -1.75 -12.46
C HIS A 57 9.56 -2.91 -11.53
N LEU A 58 8.80 -3.15 -10.47
CA LEU A 58 9.12 -4.17 -9.46
C LEU A 58 8.24 -5.41 -9.65
N GLU A 59 8.78 -6.56 -9.25
CA GLU A 59 8.06 -7.83 -9.29
C GLU A 59 7.01 -7.89 -8.17
N ALA A 60 5.92 -8.63 -8.38
CA ALA A 60 4.78 -8.67 -7.45
C ALA A 60 5.18 -8.99 -5.99
N ARG A 61 6.19 -9.86 -5.80
CA ARG A 61 6.70 -10.21 -4.47
C ARG A 61 7.28 -9.01 -3.73
N GLU A 62 8.07 -8.18 -4.40
CA GLU A 62 8.72 -7.01 -3.81
C GLU A 62 7.70 -5.97 -3.36
N VAL A 63 6.61 -5.84 -4.12
CA VAL A 63 5.48 -4.96 -3.80
C VAL A 63 4.76 -5.43 -2.54
N VAL A 64 4.46 -6.73 -2.44
CA VAL A 64 3.79 -7.32 -1.27
C VAL A 64 4.63 -7.14 -0.01
N GLU A 65 5.94 -7.40 -0.07
CA GLU A 65 6.85 -7.20 1.07
C GLU A 65 6.86 -5.73 1.54
N ALA A 66 6.79 -4.75 0.63
CA ALA A 66 6.72 -3.34 1.00
C ALA A 66 5.36 -2.93 1.61
N GLU A 67 4.24 -3.45 1.09
CA GLU A 67 2.90 -3.13 1.57
C GLU A 67 2.55 -3.82 2.90
N THR A 68 3.07 -5.03 3.16
CA THR A 68 2.81 -5.73 4.44
C THR A 68 3.32 -4.95 5.66
N VAL A 69 4.31 -4.07 5.49
CA VAL A 69 4.78 -3.15 6.55
C VAL A 69 3.73 -2.11 6.94
N LEU A 70 2.77 -1.82 6.05
CA LEU A 70 1.70 -0.84 6.26
C LEU A 70 0.46 -1.43 6.92
N ILE A 71 0.29 -2.74 6.90
CA ILE A 71 -0.87 -3.40 7.50
C ILE A 71 -0.64 -3.47 9.02
N PRO A 72 -1.53 -2.87 9.84
CA PRO A 72 -1.43 -3.01 11.29
C PRO A 72 -1.51 -4.49 11.69
N LYS A 73 -0.68 -4.91 12.65
CA LYS A 73 -0.64 -6.30 13.17
C LYS A 73 -1.99 -6.75 13.74
N GLU A 74 -2.90 -5.84 14.03
CA GLU A 74 -4.27 -6.13 14.47
C GLU A 74 -5.12 -6.85 13.40
N VAL A 75 -4.76 -6.76 12.10
CA VAL A 75 -5.44 -7.46 11.01
C VAL A 75 -5.17 -8.97 11.05
N ASP A 76 -4.01 -9.42 11.57
CA ASP A 76 -3.69 -10.84 11.73
C ASP A 76 -4.72 -11.56 12.62
N LYS A 77 -5.20 -10.91 13.68
CA LYS A 77 -6.26 -11.47 14.55
C LYS A 77 -7.60 -11.62 13.85
N GLY A 78 -7.85 -10.84 12.79
CA GLY A 78 -9.09 -10.85 12.02
C GLY A 78 -9.09 -11.84 10.85
N LEU A 79 -7.93 -12.37 10.44
CA LEU A 79 -7.82 -13.37 9.36
C LEU A 79 -7.92 -14.82 9.83
N GLU A 80 -7.70 -15.10 11.12
CA GLU A 80 -7.90 -16.44 11.72
C GLU A 80 -9.24 -17.12 11.35
N PRO A 81 -10.39 -16.40 11.29
CA PRO A 81 -11.67 -17.02 10.93
C PRO A 81 -11.80 -17.45 9.46
N LEU A 82 -11.02 -16.88 8.53
CA LEU A 82 -11.10 -17.22 7.09
C LEU A 82 -10.41 -18.55 6.79
N ALA A 83 -9.37 -18.93 7.55
CA ALA A 83 -8.67 -20.20 7.41
C ALA A 83 -9.52 -21.43 7.79
N LEU A 84 -10.60 -21.23 8.56
CA LEU A 84 -11.53 -22.29 8.97
C LEU A 84 -12.55 -22.64 7.87
N LEU A 85 -12.85 -21.72 6.94
CA LEU A 85 -13.84 -21.94 5.88
C LEU A 85 -13.33 -22.87 4.76
N ASP A 86 -12.01 -22.94 4.55
CA ASP A 86 -11.40 -23.85 3.56
C ASP A 86 -11.45 -25.33 4.01
N GLN A 87 -11.70 -25.61 5.29
CA GLN A 87 -11.77 -26.99 5.81
C GLN A 87 -13.17 -27.60 5.70
N GLU A 88 -14.23 -26.81 5.52
CA GLU A 88 -15.62 -27.32 5.50
C GLU A 88 -16.10 -27.82 4.13
N THR A 89 -15.35 -27.63 3.04
CA THR A 89 -15.78 -28.06 1.69
C THR A 89 -15.39 -29.49 1.30
N LYS A 90 -14.71 -30.26 2.16
CA LYS A 90 -14.18 -31.60 1.80
C LYS A 90 -14.98 -32.81 2.30
N SER A 91 -16.20 -32.67 2.84
CA SER A 91 -16.87 -33.87 3.35
C SER A 91 -18.39 -33.81 3.36
N THR A 92 -19.03 -34.03 2.21
CA THR A 92 -20.30 -34.79 2.12
C THR A 92 -20.48 -35.36 0.72
N ASP A 93 -19.84 -36.50 0.43
CA ASP A 93 -20.30 -37.41 -0.62
C ASP A 93 -20.20 -38.85 -0.10
N THR A 94 -21.25 -39.32 0.58
CA THR A 94 -21.62 -40.74 0.67
C THR A 94 -23.05 -40.81 1.20
N ILE A 95 -24.02 -41.03 0.31
CA ILE A 95 -25.20 -41.84 0.63
C ILE A 95 -25.43 -42.75 -0.58
N SER A 96 -25.28 -44.04 -0.32
CA SER A 96 -25.51 -45.16 -1.23
C SER A 96 -26.99 -45.55 -1.27
#